data_AF-S8BMT6-F1
#
_entry.id   AF-S8BMT6-F1
#
_cell.length_a   1.000
_cell.length_b   1.000
_cell.length_c   1.000
_cell.angle_alpha   90.00
_cell.angle_beta   90.00
_cell.angle_gamma   90.00
#
_symmetry.space_group_name_H-M   'P 1'
#
loop_
_entity.id
_entity.type
_entity.pdbx_description
1 polymer ?
#
loop_
_entity_poly.entity_id
_entity_poly.type
_entity_poly.pdbx_seq_one_letter_code
_entity_poly.pdbx_strand_id
1 'polypeptide(L)'
;MPATTSLFLKIEELFERHIKQTPSSISTPESEGLFNLIYFVTLPSTPSGFSCNEFFLRLSRPLHPAVKTRNEVGWLKYIHKNAGSELCKRVPKILFYSDTTDELGYEYTVVGKLPGETLCDIWEDIDPIPLVSAVVDVVQELREYTSKLPERWFGGFTPEFKPGPYVEYTLYSTEHIEKYWKMHPDETYETLNLLTPYENLTEYWRARIQRDIRIVEKHDFCVTLRKEFLHVLRSLPDIPESVGRAQPFLAHRDLILGNLLWCRKEQRITGILDWEFAGMYTLSDWNPGNTMWTTKTQQRKDRSVTQEVLFELLDEELKRRGMECGDPIFKEGTLEHRFARIVSLSYWIVRKHLEQEELETSGRVATWLKEFYQHAQCLVIGGHFPGSSILFWDQKLFVADTLNMNPTALYHFDRPKGYSSFSFMWSIINHIPLSPSEIIRMWSILKRIDFDTIYGGWQLNAKTRQIIRDSEMDAGEIREGRTVKFKILDSMCIQMRAMGHDITPEMGLEL
;
A
#
# COMPACT_ATOMS: atom_id res chain seq x y z
N MET A 1 33.50 22.06 -4.14
CA MET A 1 34.31 22.40 -2.95
C MET A 1 33.94 23.73 -2.28
N PRO A 2 33.57 24.84 -2.96
CA PRO A 2 33.21 26.10 -2.28
C PRO A 2 31.90 26.06 -1.47
N ALA A 3 30.91 25.27 -1.92
CA ALA A 3 29.58 25.25 -1.30
C ALA A 3 29.54 24.60 0.09
N THR A 4 30.35 23.56 0.31
CA THR A 4 30.37 22.80 1.58
C THR A 4 31.02 23.59 2.71
N THR A 5 32.12 24.29 2.44
CA THR A 5 32.79 25.17 3.41
C THR A 5 31.90 26.33 3.85
N SER A 6 31.07 26.88 2.94
CA SER A 6 30.10 27.93 3.28
C SER A 6 29.00 27.44 4.22
N LEU A 7 28.60 26.18 4.15
CA LEU A 7 27.53 25.65 5.00
C LEU A 7 28.03 25.31 6.40
N PHE A 8 29.28 24.84 6.54
CA PHE A 8 29.86 24.57 7.86
C PHE A 8 29.92 25.83 8.72
N LEU A 9 30.35 26.97 8.14
CA LEU A 9 30.34 28.26 8.83
C LEU A 9 28.93 28.66 9.28
N LYS A 10 27.91 28.47 8.44
CA LYS A 10 26.51 28.72 8.82
C LYS A 10 26.04 27.81 9.96
N ILE A 11 26.48 26.56 9.98
CA ILE A 11 26.19 25.61 11.07
C ILE A 11 26.86 26.08 12.37
N GLU A 12 28.12 26.53 12.31
CA GLU A 12 28.80 27.08 13.49
C GLU A 12 28.06 28.30 14.05
N GLU A 13 27.71 29.26 13.20
CA GLU A 13 26.93 30.44 13.57
C GLU A 13 25.56 30.08 14.16
N LEU A 14 24.91 29.03 13.64
CA LEU A 14 23.63 28.54 14.13
C LEU A 14 23.74 28.04 15.58
N PHE A 15 24.71 27.16 15.86
CA PHE A 15 24.91 26.64 17.20
C PHE A 15 25.33 27.74 18.19
N GLU A 16 26.18 28.68 17.77
CA GLU A 16 26.55 29.84 18.58
C GLU A 16 25.32 30.71 18.90
N ARG A 17 24.43 30.93 17.93
CA ARG A 17 23.20 31.70 18.13
C ARG A 17 22.27 31.04 19.15
N HIS A 18 21.96 29.75 18.95
CA HIS A 18 20.92 29.02 19.69
C HIS A 18 21.38 28.56 21.09
N ILE A 19 22.64 28.13 21.24
CA ILE A 19 23.12 27.51 22.49
C ILE A 19 24.41 28.12 23.03
N LYS A 20 24.95 29.19 22.42
CA LYS A 20 26.20 29.88 22.86
C LYS A 20 27.40 28.94 22.93
N GLN A 21 27.46 27.99 21.99
CA GLN A 21 28.60 27.10 21.80
C GLN A 21 28.89 26.96 20.32
N THR A 22 30.15 27.15 19.95
CA THR A 22 30.64 26.82 18.61
C THR A 22 31.04 25.34 18.56
N PRO A 23 30.61 24.56 17.56
CA PRO A 23 31.02 23.18 17.39
C PRO A 23 32.54 23.01 17.37
N SER A 24 33.05 21.97 18.04
CA SER A 24 34.47 21.60 17.97
C SER A 24 34.79 20.75 16.75
N SER A 25 33.80 20.09 16.17
CA SER A 25 33.91 19.31 14.93
C SER A 25 32.57 19.25 14.22
N ILE A 26 32.62 19.35 12.88
CA ILE A 26 31.49 19.10 11.98
C ILE A 26 31.97 18.15 10.89
N SER A 27 31.24 17.07 10.65
CA SER A 27 31.52 16.12 9.57
C SER A 27 30.24 15.61 8.91
N THR A 28 30.38 14.99 7.75
CA THR A 28 29.28 14.40 6.98
C THR A 28 29.43 12.88 6.95
N PRO A 29 28.32 12.11 6.88
CA PRO A 29 28.38 10.67 6.63
C PRO A 29 28.89 10.37 5.22
N GLU A 30 29.31 9.12 5.01
CA GLU A 30 29.74 8.60 3.70
C GLU A 30 28.56 8.44 2.71
N SER A 31 27.32 8.36 3.23
CA SER A 31 26.09 8.23 2.44
C SER A 31 25.03 9.21 2.90
N GLU A 32 24.26 9.75 1.95
CA GLU A 32 23.16 10.68 2.22
C GLU A 32 21.82 9.95 2.30
N GLY A 33 20.93 10.44 3.17
CA GLY A 33 19.55 9.98 3.25
C GLY A 33 18.67 10.57 2.15
N LEU A 34 17.57 9.88 1.82
CA LEU A 34 16.63 10.32 0.79
C LEU A 34 15.98 11.68 1.12
N PHE A 35 15.57 11.87 2.38
CA PHE A 35 14.80 13.04 2.82
C PHE A 35 15.64 14.12 3.51
N ASN A 36 16.79 13.77 4.08
CA ASN A 36 17.56 14.65 4.94
C ASN A 36 19.05 14.63 4.59
N LEU A 37 19.68 15.80 4.57
CA LEU A 37 21.15 15.92 4.64
C LEU A 37 21.55 15.84 6.11
N ILE A 38 22.56 15.02 6.44
CA ILE A 38 22.96 14.76 7.83
C ILE A 38 24.37 15.29 8.07
N TYR A 39 24.56 15.95 9.21
CA TYR A 39 25.86 16.39 9.70
C TYR A 39 26.06 15.88 11.13
N PHE A 40 27.22 15.31 11.40
CA PHE A 40 27.69 14.99 12.74
C PHE A 40 28.29 16.25 13.35
N VAL A 41 27.83 16.63 14.54
CA VAL A 41 28.29 17.82 15.24
C VAL A 41 28.77 17.42 16.63
N THR A 42 30.01 17.74 16.95
CA THR A 42 30.57 17.59 18.31
C THR A 42 30.67 18.96 18.96
N LEU A 43 30.18 19.08 20.19
CA LEU A 43 30.27 20.31 20.99
C LEU A 43 31.45 20.25 21.95
N PRO A 44 32.04 21.39 22.33
CA PRO A 44 33.13 21.45 23.30
C PRO A 44 32.69 21.03 24.71
N SER A 45 31.40 21.17 25.04
CA SER A 45 30.83 20.76 26.32
C SER A 45 29.43 20.16 26.15
N THR A 46 29.05 19.25 27.03
CA THR A 46 27.71 18.63 27.04
C THR A 46 26.66 19.68 27.44
N PRO A 47 25.66 19.98 26.60
CA PRO A 47 24.57 20.90 26.95
C PRO A 47 23.74 20.40 28.14
N SER A 48 23.13 21.34 28.87
CA SER A 48 22.26 21.01 30.02
C SER A 48 21.12 20.08 29.60
N GLY A 49 20.91 19.01 30.37
CA GLY A 49 19.88 18.01 30.10
C GLY A 49 20.22 16.98 29.03
N PHE A 50 21.47 16.93 28.54
CA PHE A 50 21.98 15.88 27.65
C PHE A 50 23.04 15.02 28.34
N SER A 51 23.22 13.79 27.85
CA SER A 51 24.21 12.84 28.36
C SER A 51 25.50 12.78 27.53
N CYS A 52 25.53 13.43 26.36
CA CYS A 52 26.68 13.47 25.45
C CYS A 52 26.80 14.84 24.77
N ASN A 53 27.99 15.11 24.23
CA ASN A 53 28.30 16.30 23.44
C ASN A 53 28.26 16.03 21.92
N GLU A 54 27.71 14.88 21.49
CA GLU A 54 27.59 14.49 20.09
C GLU A 54 26.14 14.62 19.61
N PHE A 55 25.94 15.27 18.47
CA PHE A 55 24.64 15.62 17.92
C PHE A 55 24.59 15.32 16.42
N PHE A 56 23.37 15.10 15.93
CA PHE A 56 23.07 15.06 14.51
C PHE A 56 22.28 16.30 14.14
N LEU A 57 22.80 17.10 13.22
CA LEU A 57 22.02 18.11 12.50
C LEU A 57 21.47 17.45 11.24
N ARG A 58 20.14 17.44 11.11
CA ARG A 58 19.44 16.96 9.92
C ARG A 58 18.78 18.15 9.24
N LEU A 59 19.17 18.43 8.00
CA LEU A 59 18.54 19.43 7.15
C LEU A 59 17.52 18.74 6.26
N SER A 60 16.25 19.10 6.41
CA SER A 60 15.16 18.47 5.67
C SER A 60 15.07 19.06 4.27
N ARG A 61 15.11 18.18 3.26
CA ARG A 61 14.88 18.58 1.87
C ARG A 61 13.45 19.14 1.76
N PRO A 62 13.21 20.17 0.93
CA PRO A 62 11.92 20.88 0.86
C PRO A 62 10.82 20.08 0.12
N LEU A 63 10.82 18.76 0.25
CA LEU A 63 9.88 17.84 -0.37
C LEU A 63 8.51 17.89 0.31
N HIS A 64 8.49 18.01 1.64
CA HIS A 64 7.29 18.02 2.46
C HIS A 64 7.35 19.17 3.49
N PRO A 65 7.13 20.42 3.04
CA PRO A 65 7.36 21.60 3.87
C PRO A 65 6.59 21.54 5.20
N ALA A 66 7.32 21.78 6.29
CA ALA A 66 6.93 21.83 7.71
C ALA A 66 6.36 20.53 8.29
N VAL A 67 5.64 19.72 7.50
CA VAL A 67 4.82 18.60 8.00
C VAL A 67 5.65 17.55 8.71
N LYS A 68 6.73 17.06 8.07
CA LYS A 68 7.57 15.99 8.62
C LYS A 68 8.36 16.46 9.85
N THR A 69 9.00 17.62 9.72
CA THR A 69 9.78 18.26 10.79
C THR A 69 8.92 18.50 12.02
N ARG A 70 7.74 19.14 11.86
CA ARG A 70 6.82 19.41 12.97
C ARG A 70 6.31 18.13 13.61
N ASN A 71 5.99 17.12 12.80
CA ASN A 71 5.50 15.83 13.29
C ASN A 71 6.53 15.14 14.20
N GLU A 72 7.77 15.02 13.72
CA GLU A 72 8.84 14.41 14.49
C GLU A 72 9.11 15.18 15.80
N VAL A 73 9.28 16.50 15.71
CA VAL A 73 9.56 17.31 16.90
C VAL A 73 8.41 17.22 17.91
N GLY A 74 7.16 17.17 17.45
CA GLY A 74 5.99 16.95 18.30
C GLY A 74 6.10 15.67 19.11
N TRP A 75 6.32 14.53 18.44
CA TRP A 75 6.46 13.23 19.11
C TRP A 75 7.66 13.16 20.04
N LEU A 76 8.85 13.59 19.58
CA LEU A 76 10.06 13.56 20.40
C LEU A 76 9.88 14.39 21.67
N LYS A 77 9.40 15.64 21.57
CA LYS A 77 9.16 16.48 22.74
C LYS A 77 8.11 15.89 23.66
N TYR A 78 7.04 15.32 23.13
CA TYR A 78 5.95 14.77 23.93
C TYR A 78 6.39 13.53 24.72
N ILE A 79 7.13 12.62 24.08
CA ILE A 79 7.68 11.43 24.72
C ILE A 79 8.63 11.83 25.84
N HIS A 80 9.60 12.72 25.58
CA HIS A 80 10.53 13.20 26.61
C HIS A 80 9.85 13.91 27.79
N LYS A 81 8.65 14.48 27.57
CA LYS A 81 7.87 15.14 28.63
C LYS A 81 7.00 14.16 29.43
N ASN A 82 6.44 13.13 28.81
CA ASN A 82 5.35 12.35 29.40
C ASN A 82 5.62 10.83 29.51
N ALA A 83 6.63 10.30 28.82
CA ALA A 83 6.95 8.88 28.89
C ALA A 83 7.83 8.52 30.09
N GLY A 84 7.95 7.22 30.37
CA GLY A 84 8.85 6.71 31.41
C GLY A 84 10.33 6.90 31.04
N SER A 85 11.21 6.84 32.03
CA SER A 85 12.65 7.05 31.85
C SER A 85 13.28 6.09 30.83
N GLU A 86 12.78 4.85 30.73
CA GLU A 86 13.34 3.84 29.83
C GLU A 86 13.01 4.08 28.35
N LEU A 87 11.82 4.58 28.02
CA LEU A 87 11.49 4.98 26.64
C LEU A 87 12.28 6.24 26.26
N CYS A 88 12.34 7.23 27.15
CA CYS A 88 13.06 8.49 26.90
C CYS A 88 14.54 8.26 26.58
N LYS A 89 15.19 7.26 27.21
CA LYS A 89 16.60 6.91 26.94
C LYS A 89 16.83 6.35 25.53
N ARG A 90 15.78 5.83 24.87
CA ARG A 90 15.85 5.23 23.53
C ARG A 90 15.30 6.15 22.43
N VAL A 91 14.85 7.35 22.78
CA VAL A 91 14.26 8.29 21.81
C VAL A 91 15.16 9.54 21.72
N PRO A 92 15.54 9.99 20.52
CA PRO A 92 16.41 11.16 20.37
C PRO A 92 15.83 12.38 21.08
N LYS A 93 16.69 13.13 21.77
CA LYS A 93 16.29 14.36 22.43
C LYS A 93 16.60 15.56 21.54
N ILE A 94 15.61 16.42 21.31
CA ILE A 94 15.77 17.66 20.54
C ILE A 94 16.58 18.67 21.36
N LEU A 95 17.67 19.16 20.77
CA LEU A 95 18.45 20.28 21.29
C LEU A 95 17.81 21.61 20.89
N PHE A 96 17.63 21.81 19.57
CA PHE A 96 16.83 22.87 18.97
C PHE A 96 16.45 22.45 17.54
N TYR A 97 15.53 23.18 16.91
CA TYR A 97 15.01 22.89 15.58
C TYR A 97 14.44 24.16 14.96
N SER A 98 14.22 24.13 13.65
CA SER A 98 13.40 25.11 12.93
C SER A 98 12.54 24.37 11.90
N ASP A 99 11.25 24.68 11.86
CA ASP A 99 10.30 24.29 10.81
C ASP A 99 10.13 25.39 9.74
N THR A 100 11.08 26.33 9.68
CA THR A 100 11.17 27.37 8.66
C THR A 100 12.55 27.31 7.98
N THR A 101 12.65 27.89 6.77
CA THR A 101 13.89 27.90 5.99
C THR A 101 14.77 29.14 6.24
N ASP A 102 14.37 30.04 7.12
CA ASP A 102 14.96 31.39 7.21
C ASP A 102 16.44 31.39 7.63
N GLU A 103 16.87 30.43 8.45
CA GLU A 103 18.22 30.42 9.03
C GLU A 103 19.26 29.75 8.12
N LEU A 104 18.92 28.62 7.50
CA LEU A 104 19.86 27.80 6.72
C LEU A 104 19.44 27.60 5.26
N GLY A 105 18.26 28.07 4.85
CA GLY A 105 17.62 27.66 3.60
C GLY A 105 16.94 26.30 3.68
N TYR A 106 16.93 25.67 4.85
CA TYR A 106 16.34 24.37 5.13
C TYR A 106 15.62 24.42 6.47
N GLU A 107 14.53 23.65 6.58
CA GLU A 107 14.06 23.17 7.87
C GLU A 107 15.11 22.24 8.47
N TYR A 108 15.19 22.18 9.79
CA TYR A 108 16.18 21.35 10.42
C TYR A 108 15.80 20.91 11.84
N THR A 109 16.42 19.81 12.26
CA THR A 109 16.41 19.35 13.64
C THR A 109 17.83 19.09 14.11
N VAL A 110 18.14 19.45 15.34
CA VAL A 110 19.36 19.03 16.03
C VAL A 110 18.98 18.09 17.17
N VAL A 111 19.44 16.84 17.07
CA VAL A 111 19.11 15.78 18.05
C VAL A 111 20.38 15.20 18.67
N GLY A 112 20.30 14.85 19.96
CA GLY A 112 21.40 14.17 20.65
C GLY A 112 21.63 12.77 20.11
N LYS A 113 22.91 12.37 20.01
CA LYS A 113 23.29 11.02 19.59
C LYS A 113 22.92 9.99 20.65
N LEU A 114 22.22 8.94 20.23
CA LEU A 114 21.91 7.78 21.07
C LEU A 114 23.05 6.73 20.99
N PRO A 115 23.28 5.95 22.06
CA PRO A 115 24.28 4.90 22.05
C PRO A 115 23.80 3.67 21.29
N GLY A 116 24.73 2.92 20.70
CA GLY A 116 24.48 1.64 20.03
C GLY A 116 24.99 1.62 18.59
N GLU A 117 24.99 0.43 18.02
CA GLU A 117 25.29 0.16 16.61
C GLU A 117 23.98 0.06 15.83
N THR A 118 23.94 0.57 14.60
CA THR A 118 22.74 0.47 13.75
C THR A 118 22.48 -0.99 13.38
N LEU A 119 21.26 -1.49 13.62
CA LEU A 119 20.92 -2.88 13.33
C LEU A 119 21.11 -3.26 11.86
N CYS A 120 20.88 -2.33 10.92
CA CYS A 120 21.14 -2.53 9.50
C CYS A 120 22.57 -3.00 9.20
N ASP A 121 23.55 -2.67 10.06
CA ASP A 121 24.96 -3.05 9.88
C ASP A 121 25.35 -4.36 10.56
N ILE A 122 24.58 -4.81 11.56
CA ILE A 122 25.02 -5.88 12.48
C ILE A 122 23.99 -6.97 12.74
N TRP A 123 22.77 -6.88 12.18
CA TRP A 123 21.68 -7.81 12.44
C TRP A 123 22.04 -9.28 12.17
N GLU A 124 22.95 -9.52 11.22
CA GLU A 124 23.46 -10.84 10.83
C GLU A 124 24.29 -11.54 11.92
N ASP A 125 24.87 -10.78 12.82
CA ASP A 125 25.68 -11.28 13.93
C ASP A 125 24.85 -11.52 15.20
N ILE A 126 23.55 -11.18 15.15
CA ILE A 126 22.65 -11.28 16.29
C ILE A 126 21.77 -12.51 16.09
N ASP A 127 21.49 -13.24 17.17
CA ASP A 127 20.51 -14.32 17.10
C ASP A 127 19.13 -13.72 16.73
N PRO A 128 18.44 -14.26 15.71
CA PRO A 128 17.22 -13.66 15.20
C PRO A 128 16.08 -13.68 16.23
N ILE A 129 16.05 -14.66 17.15
CA ILE A 129 14.98 -14.78 18.15
C ILE A 129 14.97 -13.60 19.15
N PRO A 130 16.06 -13.31 19.90
CA PRO A 130 16.10 -12.16 20.79
C PRO A 130 16.04 -10.82 20.04
N LEU A 131 16.55 -10.75 18.81
CA LEU A 131 16.41 -9.57 17.96
C LEU A 131 14.94 -9.25 17.70
N VAL A 132 14.18 -10.22 17.17
CA VAL A 132 12.75 -10.08 16.88
C VAL A 132 11.98 -9.75 18.16
N SER A 133 12.26 -10.47 19.25
CA SER A 133 11.63 -10.23 20.55
C SER A 133 11.82 -8.77 21.01
N ALA A 134 13.03 -8.22 20.88
CA ALA A 134 13.32 -6.84 21.27
C ALA A 134 12.63 -5.80 20.38
N VAL A 135 12.44 -6.09 19.09
CA VAL A 135 11.65 -5.24 18.19
C VAL A 135 10.16 -5.28 18.59
N VAL A 136 9.63 -6.45 18.92
CA VAL A 136 8.25 -6.59 19.39
C VAL A 136 8.05 -5.90 20.74
N ASP A 137 9.05 -5.92 21.64
CA ASP A 137 9.03 -5.14 22.89
C ASP A 137 8.83 -3.65 22.63
N VAL A 138 9.53 -3.09 21.62
CA VAL A 138 9.36 -1.69 21.21
C VAL A 138 7.92 -1.43 20.73
N VAL A 139 7.39 -2.28 19.86
CA VAL A 139 6.01 -2.15 19.36
C VAL A 139 5.01 -2.19 20.52
N GLN A 140 5.19 -3.14 21.44
CA GLN A 140 4.32 -3.33 22.58
C GLN A 140 4.33 -2.10 23.50
N GLU A 141 5.52 -1.58 23.81
CA GLU A 141 5.68 -0.40 24.64
C GLU A 141 5.02 0.84 24.03
N LEU A 142 5.14 1.06 22.71
CA LEU A 142 4.46 2.17 22.03
C LEU A 142 2.93 2.03 22.08
N ARG A 143 2.41 0.80 21.93
CA ARG A 143 0.98 0.52 22.09
C ARG A 143 0.51 0.76 23.53
N GLU A 144 1.26 0.30 24.52
CA GLU A 144 0.96 0.55 25.92
C GLU A 144 1.00 2.05 26.24
N TYR A 145 1.97 2.77 25.68
CA TYR A 145 2.07 4.22 25.84
C TYR A 145 0.88 4.98 25.25
N THR A 146 0.30 4.48 24.15
CA THR A 146 -0.92 5.03 23.55
C THR A 146 -2.05 5.16 24.57
N SER A 147 -2.20 4.19 25.47
CA SER A 147 -3.26 4.22 26.50
C SER A 147 -3.13 5.36 27.50
N LYS A 148 -1.93 5.97 27.59
CA LYS A 148 -1.61 7.10 28.47
C LYS A 148 -1.81 8.46 27.81
N LEU A 149 -2.15 8.49 26.52
CA LEU A 149 -2.45 9.74 25.81
C LEU A 149 -3.84 10.27 26.26
N PRO A 150 -3.97 11.59 26.49
CA PRO A 150 -5.21 12.18 26.99
C PRO A 150 -6.35 12.14 25.95
N GLU A 151 -5.99 12.19 24.67
CA GLU A 151 -6.90 12.20 23.55
C GLU A 151 -6.41 11.23 22.48
N ARG A 152 -7.33 10.78 21.62
CA ARG A 152 -7.05 9.92 20.48
C ARG A 152 -7.61 10.57 19.22
N TRP A 153 -6.81 10.59 18.18
CA TRP A 153 -7.14 11.10 16.85
C TRP A 153 -6.42 10.24 15.82
N PHE A 154 -6.73 10.42 14.54
CA PHE A 154 -5.98 9.86 13.43
C PHE A 154 -5.07 10.93 12.83
N GLY A 155 -3.77 10.68 12.81
CA GLY A 155 -2.76 11.59 12.27
C GLY A 155 -1.51 11.75 13.13
N GLY A 156 -0.68 12.73 12.78
CA GLY A 156 0.58 13.08 13.43
C GLY A 156 0.40 13.95 14.67
N PHE A 157 1.48 14.59 15.12
CA PHE A 157 1.48 15.41 16.33
C PHE A 157 2.39 16.62 16.22
N THR A 158 1.94 17.77 16.69
CA THR A 158 2.65 19.04 16.52
C THR A 158 3.53 19.42 17.71
N PRO A 159 4.54 20.29 17.54
CA PRO A 159 5.42 20.74 18.64
C PRO A 159 4.67 21.43 19.79
N GLU A 160 3.48 21.96 19.53
CA GLU A 160 2.58 22.59 20.51
C GLU A 160 1.72 21.58 21.29
N PHE A 161 1.98 20.28 21.10
CA PHE A 161 1.25 19.16 21.69
C PHE A 161 -0.23 19.11 21.28
N LYS A 162 -0.48 19.33 19.99
CA LYS A 162 -1.81 19.21 19.38
C LYS A 162 -1.82 18.16 18.27
N PRO A 163 -2.98 17.51 18.03
CA PRO A 163 -3.19 16.68 16.84
C PRO A 163 -2.69 17.35 15.56
N GLY A 164 -1.93 16.59 14.77
CA GLY A 164 -1.32 17.03 13.52
C GLY A 164 -1.81 16.27 12.30
N PRO A 165 -1.37 16.67 11.10
CA PRO A 165 -1.77 16.05 9.84
C PRO A 165 -1.39 14.57 9.78
N TYR A 166 -2.08 13.80 8.94
CA TYR A 166 -1.70 12.42 8.65
C TYR A 166 -0.40 12.41 7.84
N VAL A 167 0.69 11.83 8.38
CA VAL A 167 2.00 11.80 7.72
C VAL A 167 2.26 10.41 7.16
N GLU A 168 2.39 10.31 5.84
CA GLU A 168 2.52 9.03 5.15
C GLU A 168 3.51 9.09 3.99
N TYR A 169 4.08 7.94 3.63
CA TYR A 169 4.94 7.79 2.44
C TYR A 169 4.22 8.11 1.11
N THR A 170 2.92 8.34 1.17
CA THR A 170 2.06 8.55 0.02
C THR A 170 1.76 10.03 -0.25
N LEU A 171 2.31 10.92 0.59
CA LEU A 171 2.21 12.35 0.38
C LEU A 171 2.87 12.73 -0.95
N TYR A 172 2.21 13.59 -1.72
CA TYR A 172 2.82 14.23 -2.88
C TYR A 172 3.89 15.21 -2.40
N SER A 173 5.13 15.00 -2.83
CA SER A 173 6.18 15.98 -2.63
C SER A 173 5.97 17.20 -3.52
N THR A 174 6.54 18.34 -3.12
CA THR A 174 6.59 19.55 -3.94
C THR A 174 7.19 19.30 -5.33
N GLU A 175 8.25 18.48 -5.41
CA GLU A 175 8.86 18.05 -6.67
C GLU A 175 7.90 17.23 -7.54
N HIS A 176 7.12 16.31 -6.96
CA HIS A 176 6.09 15.56 -7.69
C HIS A 176 5.01 16.49 -8.24
N ILE A 177 4.59 17.49 -7.46
CA ILE A 177 3.59 18.47 -7.88
C ILE A 177 4.14 19.31 -9.04
N GLU A 178 5.36 19.83 -8.92
CA GLU A 178 6.00 20.60 -9.99
C GLU A 178 6.14 19.78 -11.28
N LYS A 179 6.49 18.49 -11.15
CA LYS A 179 6.72 17.62 -12.29
C LYS A 179 5.43 17.17 -12.99
N TYR A 180 4.42 16.77 -12.22
CA TYR A 180 3.23 16.08 -12.77
C TYR A 180 1.98 16.95 -12.80
N TRP A 181 1.88 17.98 -11.96
CA TRP A 181 0.68 18.80 -11.79
C TRP A 181 0.80 20.21 -12.38
N LYS A 182 1.88 20.52 -13.11
CA LYS A 182 2.14 21.85 -13.69
C LYS A 182 1.00 22.40 -14.56
N MET A 183 0.25 21.52 -15.23
CA MET A 183 -0.90 21.91 -16.07
C MET A 183 -2.21 22.11 -15.28
N HIS A 184 -2.18 21.86 -13.97
CA HIS A 184 -3.30 21.97 -13.03
C HIS A 184 -2.93 22.93 -11.89
N PRO A 185 -2.81 24.25 -12.17
CA PRO A 185 -2.28 25.23 -11.20
C PRO A 185 -3.18 25.46 -9.98
N ASP A 186 -4.41 24.93 -9.99
CA ASP A 186 -5.34 24.91 -8.88
C ASP A 186 -5.11 23.72 -7.92
N GLU A 187 -4.19 22.80 -8.26
CA GLU A 187 -3.71 21.76 -7.36
C GLU A 187 -2.42 22.19 -6.67
N THR A 188 -2.44 22.19 -5.35
CA THR A 188 -1.34 22.58 -4.48
C THR A 188 -0.95 21.43 -3.56
N TYR A 189 0.10 21.62 -2.77
CA TYR A 189 0.49 20.65 -1.74
C TYR A 189 -0.66 20.38 -0.76
N GLU A 190 -1.45 21.39 -0.43
CA GLU A 190 -2.59 21.31 0.48
C GLU A 190 -3.82 20.64 -0.13
N THR A 191 -4.04 20.75 -1.45
CA THR A 191 -5.20 20.10 -2.10
C THR A 191 -4.94 18.62 -2.38
N LEU A 192 -3.68 18.25 -2.63
CA LEU A 192 -3.25 16.90 -2.95
C LEU A 192 -2.86 16.08 -1.71
N ASN A 193 -2.74 16.70 -0.53
CA ASN A 193 -2.38 16.02 0.70
C ASN A 193 -3.39 16.28 1.82
N LEU A 194 -3.56 15.32 2.74
CA LEU A 194 -4.49 15.44 3.85
C LEU A 194 -3.78 16.07 5.07
N LEU A 195 -3.83 17.41 5.15
CA LEU A 195 -3.06 18.19 6.11
C LEU A 195 -3.79 18.48 7.44
N THR A 196 -4.81 17.70 7.78
CA THR A 196 -5.56 17.82 9.04
C THR A 196 -5.56 16.51 9.83
N PRO A 197 -5.65 16.57 11.17
CA PRO A 197 -6.04 15.41 11.97
C PRO A 197 -7.51 15.05 11.73
N TYR A 198 -7.89 13.83 12.10
CA TYR A 198 -9.28 13.35 12.03
C TYR A 198 -9.72 12.76 13.37
N GLU A 199 -10.98 12.97 13.75
CA GLU A 199 -11.51 12.42 15.01
C GLU A 199 -11.75 10.91 14.92
N ASN A 200 -12.13 10.43 13.74
CA ASN A 200 -12.41 9.03 13.47
C ASN A 200 -11.94 8.60 12.08
N LEU A 201 -11.81 7.28 11.89
CA LEU A 201 -11.29 6.72 10.65
C LEU A 201 -12.23 6.91 9.45
N THR A 202 -13.54 6.95 9.68
CA THR A 202 -14.54 7.19 8.63
C THR A 202 -14.34 8.53 7.95
N GLU A 203 -14.06 9.59 8.72
CA GLU A 203 -13.76 10.91 8.18
C GLU A 203 -12.47 10.93 7.36
N TYR A 204 -11.42 10.29 7.88
CA TYR A 204 -10.16 10.15 7.16
C TYR A 204 -10.33 9.41 5.83
N TRP A 205 -11.01 8.26 5.84
CA TRP A 205 -11.28 7.48 4.63
C TRP A 205 -12.14 8.24 3.62
N ARG A 206 -13.16 8.98 4.09
CA ARG A 206 -13.98 9.85 3.23
C ARG A 206 -13.11 10.91 2.56
N ALA A 207 -12.26 11.60 3.32
CA ALA A 207 -11.35 12.62 2.79
C ALA A 207 -10.37 12.04 1.76
N ARG A 208 -9.83 10.85 2.03
CA ARG A 208 -8.93 10.13 1.10
C ARG A 208 -9.63 9.78 -0.21
N ILE A 209 -10.81 9.15 -0.14
CA ILE A 209 -11.60 8.80 -1.32
C ILE A 209 -11.95 10.05 -2.14
N GLN A 210 -12.35 11.14 -1.49
CA GLN A 210 -12.67 12.40 -2.17
C GLN A 210 -11.45 13.01 -2.88
N ARG A 211 -10.29 13.03 -2.23
CA ARG A 211 -9.02 13.44 -2.84
C ARG A 211 -8.71 12.58 -4.06
N ASP A 212 -8.86 11.27 -3.96
CA ASP A 212 -8.51 10.34 -5.04
C ASP A 212 -9.47 10.45 -6.23
N ILE A 213 -10.77 10.66 -5.97
CA ILE A 213 -11.77 10.98 -7.01
C ILE A 213 -11.36 12.27 -7.74
N ARG A 214 -11.00 13.33 -7.02
CA ARG A 214 -10.55 14.60 -7.60
C ARG A 214 -9.29 14.41 -8.48
N ILE A 215 -8.33 13.61 -8.01
CA ILE A 215 -7.11 13.30 -8.77
C ILE A 215 -7.45 12.57 -10.08
N VAL A 216 -8.25 11.50 -10.01
CA VAL A 216 -8.67 10.71 -11.18
C VAL A 216 -9.47 11.56 -12.17
N GLU A 217 -10.31 12.47 -11.67
CA GLU A 217 -11.09 13.39 -12.50
C GLU A 217 -10.20 14.36 -13.27
N LYS A 218 -9.17 14.91 -12.64
CA LYS A 218 -8.39 16.01 -13.21
C LYS A 218 -7.15 15.59 -13.98
N HIS A 219 -6.38 14.63 -13.46
CA HIS A 219 -5.05 14.37 -13.99
C HIS A 219 -5.09 13.70 -15.37
N ASP A 220 -4.26 14.16 -16.30
CA ASP A 220 -4.25 13.67 -17.69
C ASP A 220 -3.87 12.18 -17.81
N PHE A 221 -2.89 11.71 -17.04
CA PHE A 221 -2.58 10.28 -16.97
C PHE A 221 -3.78 9.42 -16.54
N CYS A 222 -4.72 9.93 -15.74
CA CYS A 222 -5.84 9.14 -15.25
C CYS A 222 -6.94 8.87 -16.29
N VAL A 223 -6.76 9.12 -17.59
CA VAL A 223 -7.80 8.92 -18.62
C VAL A 223 -8.42 7.51 -18.60
N THR A 224 -7.59 6.46 -18.49
CA THR A 224 -8.09 5.07 -18.44
C THR A 224 -8.86 4.84 -17.14
N LEU A 225 -8.28 5.26 -16.02
CA LEU A 225 -8.89 5.12 -14.70
C LEU A 225 -10.21 5.88 -14.58
N ARG A 226 -10.28 7.07 -15.17
CA ARG A 226 -11.49 7.89 -15.25
C ARG A 226 -12.60 7.16 -16.01
N LYS A 227 -12.27 6.48 -17.10
CA LYS A 227 -13.25 5.72 -17.91
C LYS A 227 -13.69 4.42 -17.24
N GLU A 228 -12.81 3.77 -16.49
CA GLU A 228 -13.02 2.41 -15.97
C GLU A 228 -13.46 2.38 -14.51
N PHE A 229 -12.99 3.29 -13.67
CA PHE A 229 -13.13 3.20 -12.21
C PHE A 229 -13.82 4.39 -11.57
N LEU A 230 -13.86 5.57 -12.20
CA LEU A 230 -14.46 6.76 -11.58
C LEU A 230 -15.94 6.55 -11.21
N HIS A 231 -16.70 5.87 -12.06
CA HIS A 231 -18.10 5.57 -11.76
C HIS A 231 -18.24 4.66 -10.53
N VAL A 232 -17.32 3.68 -10.36
CA VAL A 232 -17.28 2.79 -9.20
C VAL A 232 -16.96 3.56 -7.93
N LEU A 233 -15.97 4.46 -7.96
CA LEU A 233 -15.60 5.31 -6.81
C LEU A 233 -16.74 6.23 -6.39
N ARG A 234 -17.48 6.79 -7.37
CA ARG A 234 -18.63 7.67 -7.10
C ARG A 234 -19.88 6.92 -6.63
N SER A 235 -20.00 5.63 -6.97
CA SER A 235 -21.11 4.78 -6.58
C SER A 235 -20.82 3.93 -5.35
N LEU A 236 -19.74 4.20 -4.61
CA LEU A 236 -19.46 3.50 -3.38
C LEU A 236 -20.61 3.71 -2.38
N PRO A 237 -21.00 2.67 -1.62
CA PRO A 237 -21.96 2.84 -0.55
C PRO A 237 -21.38 3.73 0.56
N ASP A 238 -22.18 4.04 1.58
CA ASP A 238 -21.66 4.72 2.76
C ASP A 238 -20.64 3.86 3.49
N ILE A 239 -19.60 4.50 4.02
CA ILE A 239 -18.58 3.85 4.85
C ILE A 239 -19.29 3.31 6.11
N PRO A 240 -19.09 2.03 6.49
CA PRO A 240 -19.76 1.45 7.65
C PRO A 240 -19.45 2.21 8.95
N GLU A 241 -20.46 2.40 9.80
CA GLU A 241 -20.32 3.11 11.08
C GLU A 241 -19.28 2.44 12.01
N SER A 242 -19.13 1.12 11.91
CA SER A 242 -18.12 0.32 12.61
C SER A 242 -16.69 0.80 12.36
N VAL A 243 -16.39 1.32 11.16
CA VAL A 243 -15.08 1.90 10.81
C VAL A 243 -14.77 3.10 11.71
N GLY A 244 -15.77 3.92 12.02
CA GLY A 244 -15.62 5.09 12.90
C GLY A 244 -15.30 4.72 14.34
N ARG A 245 -15.54 3.47 14.75
CA ARG A 245 -15.20 2.96 16.09
C ARG A 245 -13.77 2.44 16.20
N ALA A 246 -13.04 2.37 15.09
CA ALA A 246 -11.63 1.96 15.09
C ALA A 246 -10.81 2.84 16.03
N GLN A 247 -9.96 2.21 16.82
CA GLN A 247 -9.16 2.89 17.82
C GLN A 247 -7.73 3.09 17.30
N PRO A 248 -7.25 4.33 17.21
CA PRO A 248 -5.88 4.57 16.78
C PRO A 248 -4.90 4.23 17.89
N PHE A 249 -3.68 3.87 17.50
CA PHE A 249 -2.55 3.75 18.40
C PHE A 249 -1.28 4.39 17.83
N LEU A 250 -0.36 4.73 18.73
CA LEU A 250 0.92 5.30 18.38
C LEU A 250 1.77 4.24 17.66
N ALA A 251 2.03 4.49 16.39
CA ALA A 251 2.90 3.69 15.55
C ALA A 251 3.99 4.57 14.93
N HIS A 252 5.22 4.06 14.91
CA HIS A 252 6.37 4.72 14.30
C HIS A 252 6.34 4.67 12.75
N ARG A 253 5.76 3.61 12.17
CA ARG A 253 5.65 3.33 10.71
C ARG A 253 6.97 3.26 9.90
N ASP A 254 8.12 3.53 10.52
CA ASP A 254 9.44 3.37 9.89
C ASP A 254 10.45 2.58 10.76
N LEU A 255 10.04 1.43 11.30
CA LEU A 255 10.92 0.58 12.13
C LEU A 255 11.81 -0.35 11.29
N ILE A 256 12.39 0.19 10.21
CA ILE A 256 13.43 -0.51 9.44
C ILE A 256 14.68 -0.73 10.32
N LEU A 257 15.53 -1.71 9.97
CA LEU A 257 16.76 -1.99 10.73
C LEU A 257 17.71 -0.79 10.77
N GLY A 258 17.63 0.13 9.79
CA GLY A 258 18.42 1.36 9.75
C GLY A 258 18.07 2.36 10.86
N ASN A 259 16.84 2.30 11.37
CA ASN A 259 16.30 3.25 12.35
C ASN A 259 16.31 2.69 13.77
N LEU A 260 16.98 1.57 13.99
CA LEU A 260 17.08 0.91 15.29
C LEU A 260 18.55 0.75 15.68
N LEU A 261 18.89 1.17 16.90
CA LEU A 261 20.22 0.98 17.47
C LEU A 261 20.20 -0.18 18.46
N TRP A 262 21.28 -0.95 18.47
CA TRP A 262 21.45 -2.15 19.29
C TRP A 262 22.70 -2.06 20.16
N CYS A 263 22.60 -2.60 21.38
CA CYS A 263 23.75 -2.80 22.26
C CYS A 263 24.06 -4.29 22.38
N ARG A 264 25.20 -4.73 21.83
CA ARG A 264 25.65 -6.13 21.92
C ARG A 264 25.87 -6.61 23.36
N LYS A 265 26.30 -5.73 24.27
CA LYS A 265 26.51 -6.09 25.69
C LYS A 265 25.20 -6.33 26.42
N GLU A 266 24.20 -5.51 26.15
CA GLU A 266 22.91 -5.53 26.86
C GLU A 266 21.83 -6.32 26.12
N GLN A 267 22.12 -6.77 24.87
CA GLN A 267 21.22 -7.54 24.01
C GLN A 267 19.83 -6.90 23.89
N ARG A 268 19.80 -5.59 23.66
CA ARG A 268 18.56 -4.82 23.57
C ARG A 268 18.68 -3.64 22.59
N ILE A 269 17.52 -3.15 22.17
CA ILE A 269 17.39 -1.89 21.46
C ILE A 269 17.76 -0.73 22.41
N THR A 270 18.64 0.15 21.94
CA THR A 270 19.10 1.35 22.66
C THR A 270 18.69 2.65 21.97
N GLY A 271 18.16 2.59 20.75
CA GLY A 271 17.68 3.76 20.03
C GLY A 271 16.61 3.42 19.02
N ILE A 272 15.60 4.29 18.94
CA ILE A 272 14.52 4.30 17.96
C ILE A 272 14.61 5.65 17.26
N LEU A 273 15.06 5.66 16.02
CA LEU A 273 15.39 6.85 15.25
C LEU A 273 14.30 7.15 14.21
N ASP A 274 14.33 8.37 13.67
CA ASP A 274 13.53 8.81 12.52
C ASP A 274 12.01 8.79 12.74
N TRP A 275 11.56 9.65 13.66
CA TRP A 275 10.15 9.71 14.09
C TRP A 275 9.25 10.51 13.13
N GLU A 276 9.73 10.87 11.94
CA GLU A 276 9.03 11.73 10.98
C GLU A 276 7.70 11.14 10.46
N PHE A 277 7.57 9.81 10.44
CA PHE A 277 6.34 9.11 10.05
C PHE A 277 5.52 8.56 11.25
N ALA A 278 5.93 8.89 12.48
CA ALA A 278 5.20 8.47 13.66
C ALA A 278 3.82 9.15 13.75
N GLY A 279 2.85 8.48 14.34
CA GLY A 279 1.47 8.99 14.41
C GLY A 279 0.50 7.99 15.00
N MET A 280 -0.76 8.41 15.04
CA MET A 280 -1.88 7.65 15.58
C MET A 280 -2.66 6.99 14.43
N TYR A 281 -2.58 5.67 14.32
CA TYR A 281 -3.04 4.86 13.18
C TYR A 281 -3.81 3.61 13.60
N THR A 282 -4.56 2.97 12.70
CA THR A 282 -5.15 1.65 12.97
C THR A 282 -4.10 0.53 12.94
N LEU A 283 -4.45 -0.65 13.49
CA LEU A 283 -3.61 -1.85 13.38
C LEU A 283 -3.38 -2.29 11.93
N SER A 284 -4.38 -2.10 11.08
CA SER A 284 -4.28 -2.39 9.65
C SER A 284 -3.40 -1.40 8.89
N ASP A 285 -3.33 -0.13 9.30
CA ASP A 285 -2.50 0.91 8.69
C ASP A 285 -1.07 0.93 9.26
N TRP A 286 -0.88 0.34 10.44
CA TRP A 286 0.45 -0.01 10.91
C TRP A 286 1.02 -1.07 9.97
N ASN A 287 2.08 -0.71 9.26
CA ASN A 287 2.69 -1.55 8.26
C ASN A 287 3.83 -2.38 8.89
N PRO A 288 3.60 -3.62 9.39
CA PRO A 288 4.70 -4.47 9.84
C PRO A 288 5.67 -4.84 8.70
N GLY A 289 5.29 -4.62 7.43
CA GLY A 289 6.10 -5.00 6.28
C GLY A 289 7.36 -4.15 6.08
N ASN A 290 7.43 -2.96 6.68
CA ASN A 290 8.68 -2.21 6.76
C ASN A 290 9.44 -2.51 8.06
N THR A 291 8.79 -3.06 9.08
CA THR A 291 9.44 -3.39 10.35
C THR A 291 10.49 -4.46 10.11
N MET A 292 11.72 -4.22 10.55
CA MET A 292 12.89 -5.04 10.25
C MET A 292 13.26 -5.15 8.76
N TRP A 293 12.73 -4.26 7.91
CA TRP A 293 13.21 -4.15 6.53
C TRP A 293 14.64 -3.60 6.49
N THR A 294 15.43 -4.00 5.49
CA THR A 294 16.75 -3.45 5.21
C THR A 294 16.97 -3.28 3.71
N THR A 295 17.65 -2.20 3.30
CA THR A 295 18.04 -1.94 1.91
C THR A 295 19.43 -2.48 1.58
N LYS A 296 20.20 -2.91 2.59
CA LYS A 296 21.52 -3.50 2.37
C LYS A 296 21.36 -4.97 2.02
N THR A 297 21.76 -5.35 0.81
CA THR A 297 21.99 -6.76 0.44
C THR A 297 23.19 -7.27 1.23
N GLN A 298 22.93 -7.74 2.44
CA GLN A 298 23.88 -8.48 3.25
C GLN A 298 23.34 -9.91 3.39
N GLN A 299 24.24 -10.88 3.28
CA GLN A 299 23.95 -12.28 3.53
C GLN A 299 24.89 -12.78 4.61
N ARG A 300 24.35 -13.39 5.68
CA ARG A 300 25.15 -14.13 6.65
C ARG A 300 26.08 -15.05 5.88
N LYS A 301 27.33 -15.21 6.35
CA LYS A 301 28.33 -16.07 5.69
C LYS A 301 27.84 -17.51 5.48
N ASP A 302 26.92 -17.99 6.32
CA ASP A 302 26.30 -19.31 6.27
C ASP A 302 24.91 -19.33 5.57
N ARG A 303 24.39 -18.16 5.18
CA ARG A 303 23.04 -17.94 4.60
C ARG A 303 21.88 -18.48 5.44
N SER A 304 22.07 -18.70 6.74
CA SER A 304 21.07 -19.35 7.60
C SER A 304 19.88 -18.47 7.96
N VAL A 305 20.05 -17.14 7.92
CA VAL A 305 18.99 -16.17 8.24
C VAL A 305 18.84 -15.21 7.06
N THR A 306 17.63 -15.16 6.52
CA THR A 306 17.23 -14.23 5.47
C THR A 306 16.27 -13.18 6.04
N GLN A 307 16.03 -12.13 5.28
CA GLN A 307 14.98 -11.15 5.61
C GLN A 307 13.59 -11.81 5.72
N GLU A 308 13.30 -12.81 4.89
CA GLU A 308 12.06 -13.60 4.95
C GLU A 308 11.93 -14.31 6.31
N VAL A 309 13.01 -14.93 6.81
CA VAL A 309 13.04 -15.56 8.14
C VAL A 309 12.75 -14.55 9.25
N LEU A 310 13.29 -13.33 9.16
CA LEU A 310 13.00 -12.27 10.14
C LEU A 310 11.52 -11.88 10.13
N PHE A 311 10.89 -11.81 8.95
CA PHE A 311 9.46 -11.51 8.84
C PHE A 311 8.58 -12.65 9.39
N GLU A 312 8.92 -13.90 9.09
CA GLU A 312 8.22 -15.06 9.65
C GLU A 312 8.30 -15.06 11.18
N LEU A 313 9.50 -14.87 11.74
CA LEU A 313 9.68 -14.80 13.19
C LEU A 313 8.94 -13.60 13.82
N LEU A 314 8.91 -12.45 13.14
CA LEU A 314 8.17 -11.28 13.60
C LEU A 314 6.66 -11.58 13.70
N ASP A 315 6.09 -12.17 12.65
CA ASP A 315 4.67 -12.52 12.61
C ASP A 315 4.34 -13.57 13.68
N GLU A 316 5.19 -14.60 13.85
CA GLU A 316 5.05 -15.60 14.90
C GLU A 316 5.10 -14.99 16.30
N GLU A 317 6.05 -14.08 16.56
CA GLU A 317 6.23 -13.45 17.87
C GLU A 317 5.08 -12.48 18.19
N LEU A 318 4.66 -11.67 17.22
CA LEU A 318 3.48 -10.81 17.36
C LEU A 318 2.24 -11.64 17.69
N LYS A 319 2.04 -12.76 16.98
CA LYS A 319 0.95 -13.70 17.24
C LYS A 319 1.03 -14.31 18.63
N ARG A 320 2.22 -14.78 19.04
CA ARG A 320 2.47 -15.37 20.36
C ARG A 320 2.11 -14.40 21.49
N ARG A 321 2.31 -13.11 21.29
CA ARG A 321 1.97 -12.05 22.27
C ARG A 321 0.55 -11.50 22.15
N GLY A 322 -0.28 -12.06 21.26
CA GLY A 322 -1.64 -11.55 21.03
C GLY A 322 -1.66 -10.15 20.42
N MET A 323 -0.60 -9.77 19.70
CA MET A 323 -0.42 -8.48 19.05
C MET A 323 -0.71 -8.50 17.55
N GLU A 324 -1.38 -9.56 17.06
CA GLU A 324 -1.75 -9.78 15.67
C GLU A 324 -2.24 -8.49 14.99
N CYS A 325 -1.80 -8.27 13.76
CA CYS A 325 -1.96 -7.00 13.03
C CYS A 325 -3.37 -6.79 12.45
N GLY A 326 -4.28 -7.75 12.62
CA GLY A 326 -5.64 -7.67 12.10
C GLY A 326 -6.52 -6.86 13.03
N ASP A 327 -6.96 -5.68 12.59
CA ASP A 327 -8.04 -4.99 13.28
C ASP A 327 -9.32 -5.85 13.20
N PRO A 328 -9.96 -6.19 14.34
CA PRO A 328 -11.19 -6.99 14.35
C PRO A 328 -12.33 -6.38 13.53
N ILE A 329 -12.24 -5.09 13.20
CA ILE A 329 -13.21 -4.38 12.36
C ILE A 329 -13.04 -4.77 10.88
N PHE A 330 -11.82 -5.08 10.41
CA PHE A 330 -11.51 -5.33 8.98
C PHE A 330 -11.41 -6.81 8.64
N LYS A 331 -12.35 -7.63 9.15
CA LYS A 331 -12.38 -9.07 8.85
C LYS A 331 -12.66 -9.35 7.39
N GLU A 332 -11.93 -10.29 6.81
CA GLU A 332 -12.12 -10.70 5.42
C GLU A 332 -13.59 -11.03 5.10
N GLY A 333 -14.07 -10.64 3.92
CA GLY A 333 -15.46 -10.81 3.48
C GLY A 333 -16.43 -9.71 3.94
N THR A 334 -16.10 -8.94 4.99
CA THR A 334 -16.92 -7.82 5.47
C THR A 334 -16.88 -6.60 4.54
N LEU A 335 -17.84 -5.68 4.71
CA LEU A 335 -17.88 -4.44 3.92
C LEU A 335 -16.72 -3.52 4.30
N GLU A 336 -16.38 -3.44 5.58
CA GLU A 336 -15.26 -2.70 6.16
C GLU A 336 -13.93 -3.13 5.54
N HIS A 337 -13.72 -4.44 5.40
CA HIS A 337 -12.55 -4.99 4.73
C HIS A 337 -12.50 -4.57 3.26
N ARG A 338 -13.62 -4.61 2.53
CA ARG A 338 -13.67 -4.13 1.14
C ARG A 338 -13.32 -2.64 1.05
N PHE A 339 -13.83 -1.81 1.97
CA PHE A 339 -13.44 -0.40 2.04
C PHE A 339 -11.95 -0.22 2.32
N ALA A 340 -11.37 -0.97 3.27
CA ALA A 340 -9.92 -0.94 3.55
C ALA A 340 -9.09 -1.23 2.28
N ARG A 341 -9.57 -2.15 1.43
CA ARG A 341 -8.95 -2.44 0.13
C ARG A 341 -9.11 -1.29 -0.87
N ILE A 342 -10.27 -0.63 -0.92
CA ILE A 342 -10.54 0.49 -1.83
C ILE A 342 -9.74 1.74 -1.45
N VAL A 343 -9.70 2.11 -0.17
CA VAL A 343 -8.91 3.26 0.30
C VAL A 343 -7.41 3.04 0.13
N SER A 344 -6.96 1.79 0.04
CA SER A 344 -5.57 1.44 -0.30
C SER A 344 -5.34 1.35 -1.81
N LEU A 345 -6.37 0.97 -2.58
CA LEU A 345 -6.31 0.82 -4.04
C LEU A 345 -5.99 2.15 -4.74
N SER A 346 -6.54 3.26 -4.24
CA SER A 346 -6.30 4.57 -4.82
C SER A 346 -4.83 5.02 -4.73
N TYR A 347 -4.14 4.77 -3.62
CA TYR A 347 -2.70 5.00 -3.50
C TYR A 347 -1.93 4.30 -4.62
N TRP A 348 -2.23 3.01 -4.84
CA TRP A 348 -1.54 2.20 -5.83
C TRP A 348 -1.92 2.58 -7.26
N ILE A 349 -3.17 2.92 -7.51
CA ILE A 349 -3.65 3.41 -8.82
C ILE A 349 -3.00 4.74 -9.17
N VAL A 350 -2.92 5.66 -8.22
CA VAL A 350 -2.42 7.01 -8.43
C VAL A 350 -0.89 7.01 -8.53
N ARG A 351 -0.19 6.34 -7.62
CA ARG A 351 1.28 6.29 -7.63
C ARG A 351 1.82 5.49 -8.83
N LYS A 352 1.28 4.29 -9.12
CA LYS A 352 1.77 3.46 -10.24
C LYS A 352 1.51 4.08 -11.61
N HIS A 353 0.42 4.86 -11.77
CA HIS A 353 0.10 5.48 -13.05
C HIS A 353 0.84 6.81 -13.26
N LEU A 354 1.22 7.51 -12.18
CA LEU A 354 2.01 8.74 -12.23
C LEU A 354 3.52 8.49 -12.25
N GLU A 355 4.02 7.45 -11.58
CA GLU A 355 5.47 7.27 -11.34
C GLU A 355 6.14 6.19 -12.21
N GLN A 356 5.39 5.36 -12.96
CA GLN A 356 5.93 4.31 -13.83
C GLN A 356 6.96 3.36 -13.18
N GLU A 357 6.95 3.18 -11.85
CA GLU A 357 7.87 2.24 -11.18
C GLU A 357 7.58 0.79 -11.61
N GLU A 358 8.62 0.10 -12.09
CA GLU A 358 8.56 -1.32 -12.44
C GLU A 358 8.15 -2.16 -11.23
N LEU A 359 7.32 -3.18 -11.48
CA LEU A 359 6.82 -4.10 -10.46
C LEU A 359 7.97 -4.80 -9.74
N GLU A 360 8.23 -4.45 -8.48
CA GLU A 360 9.02 -5.31 -7.61
C GLU A 360 8.33 -6.68 -7.51
N THR A 361 8.99 -7.69 -8.06
CA THR A 361 8.52 -9.08 -8.15
C THR A 361 8.41 -9.80 -6.80
N SER A 362 8.82 -9.17 -5.70
CA SER A 362 8.96 -9.78 -4.37
C SER A 362 8.31 -9.02 -3.21
N GLY A 363 7.57 -7.93 -3.47
CA GLY A 363 6.90 -7.14 -2.43
C GLY A 363 5.45 -7.56 -2.13
N ARG A 364 4.77 -6.85 -1.21
CA ARG A 364 3.32 -7.04 -0.92
C ARG A 364 2.42 -6.94 -2.15
N VAL A 365 2.87 -6.32 -3.24
CA VAL A 365 2.21 -6.32 -4.56
C VAL A 365 2.27 -7.70 -5.19
N ALA A 366 3.41 -8.40 -5.11
CA ALA A 366 3.51 -9.80 -5.50
C ALA A 366 2.67 -10.68 -4.57
N THR A 367 2.58 -10.38 -3.27
CA THR A 367 1.65 -11.07 -2.35
C THR A 367 0.19 -10.81 -2.69
N TRP A 368 -0.19 -9.57 -3.04
CA TRP A 368 -1.56 -9.25 -3.46
C TRP A 368 -1.92 -9.80 -4.83
N LEU A 369 -0.99 -9.77 -5.80
CA LEU A 369 -1.15 -10.46 -7.07
C LEU A 369 -1.21 -11.97 -6.84
N LYS A 370 -0.43 -12.51 -5.89
CA LYS A 370 -0.47 -13.92 -5.47
C LYS A 370 -1.79 -14.25 -4.77
N GLU A 371 -2.37 -13.37 -3.96
CA GLU A 371 -3.73 -13.51 -3.40
C GLU A 371 -4.79 -13.43 -4.50
N PHE A 372 -4.69 -12.45 -5.41
CA PHE A 372 -5.54 -12.35 -6.60
C PHE A 372 -5.44 -13.63 -7.46
N TYR A 373 -4.24 -14.18 -7.67
CA TYR A 373 -3.98 -15.45 -8.36
C TYR A 373 -4.33 -16.70 -7.51
N GLN A 374 -4.35 -16.62 -6.17
CA GLN A 374 -4.79 -17.69 -5.27
C GLN A 374 -6.31 -17.82 -5.26
N HIS A 375 -7.02 -16.71 -5.42
CA HIS A 375 -8.47 -16.67 -5.48
C HIS A 375 -9.02 -16.72 -6.91
N ALA A 376 -8.18 -16.47 -7.91
CA ALA A 376 -8.50 -16.74 -9.31
C ALA A 376 -8.23 -18.22 -9.63
N GLN A 377 -9.26 -18.92 -10.07
CA GLN A 377 -9.17 -20.32 -10.46
C GLN A 377 -8.90 -20.41 -11.96
N CYS A 378 -7.77 -20.99 -12.35
CA CYS A 378 -7.54 -21.41 -13.72
C CYS A 378 -8.23 -22.76 -13.94
N LEU A 379 -9.34 -22.77 -14.67
CA LEU A 379 -10.13 -23.97 -14.93
C LEU A 379 -9.77 -24.54 -16.29
N VAL A 380 -9.15 -25.72 -16.31
CA VAL A 380 -8.84 -26.46 -17.54
C VAL A 380 -10.12 -27.13 -18.04
N ILE A 381 -10.82 -26.45 -18.95
CA ILE A 381 -12.09 -26.94 -19.50
C ILE A 381 -11.93 -27.69 -20.82
N GLY A 382 -10.74 -27.68 -21.42
CA GLY A 382 -10.54 -28.12 -22.79
C GLY A 382 -11.01 -27.09 -23.80
N GLY A 383 -11.04 -27.45 -25.07
CA GLY A 383 -11.41 -26.53 -26.14
C GLY A 383 -10.40 -26.58 -27.29
N HIS A 384 -9.82 -25.42 -27.60
CA HIS A 384 -8.83 -25.25 -28.67
C HIS A 384 -7.71 -26.32 -28.64
N PHE A 385 -7.30 -26.74 -27.45
CA PHE A 385 -6.46 -27.90 -27.17
C PHE A 385 -6.86 -28.52 -25.80
N PRO A 386 -6.42 -29.74 -25.45
CA PRO A 386 -6.87 -30.41 -24.21
C PRO A 386 -6.59 -29.63 -22.91
N GLY A 387 -5.52 -28.83 -22.90
CA GLY A 387 -5.12 -27.96 -21.79
C GLY A 387 -5.73 -26.55 -21.83
N SER A 388 -6.60 -26.24 -22.79
CA SER A 388 -7.24 -24.93 -22.88
C SER A 388 -8.02 -24.63 -21.60
N SER A 389 -7.85 -23.40 -21.16
CA SER A 389 -8.27 -22.97 -19.84
C SER A 389 -9.02 -21.64 -19.90
N ILE A 390 -9.78 -21.38 -18.85
CA ILE A 390 -10.44 -20.11 -18.58
C ILE A 390 -10.03 -19.64 -17.20
N LEU A 391 -10.05 -18.34 -16.96
CA LEU A 391 -9.82 -17.79 -15.63
C LEU A 391 -11.17 -17.44 -15.00
N PHE A 392 -11.40 -17.91 -13.79
CA PHE A 392 -12.58 -17.59 -12.99
C PHE A 392 -12.15 -16.80 -11.75
N TRP A 393 -12.73 -15.63 -11.53
CA TRP A 393 -12.43 -14.80 -10.37
C TRP A 393 -13.65 -13.95 -9.99
N ASP A 394 -14.11 -14.07 -8.74
CA ASP A 394 -15.19 -13.22 -8.19
C ASP A 394 -16.43 -13.13 -9.10
N GLN A 395 -17.01 -14.29 -9.46
CA GLN A 395 -18.16 -14.42 -10.39
C GLN A 395 -17.91 -13.86 -11.81
N LYS A 396 -16.65 -13.61 -12.18
CA LYS A 396 -16.25 -13.14 -13.51
C LYS A 396 -15.48 -14.24 -14.23
N LEU A 397 -15.80 -14.42 -15.50
CA LEU A 397 -15.11 -15.36 -16.38
C LEU A 397 -14.28 -14.59 -17.41
N PHE A 398 -13.00 -14.92 -17.53
CA PHE A 398 -12.14 -14.38 -18.57
C PHE A 398 -11.86 -15.46 -19.59
N VAL A 399 -12.19 -15.16 -20.84
CA VAL A 399 -12.21 -16.13 -21.94
C VAL A 399 -11.49 -15.57 -23.16
N ALA A 400 -10.89 -16.46 -23.94
CA ALA A 400 -10.22 -16.13 -25.20
C ALA A 400 -10.59 -17.15 -26.28
N ASP A 401 -9.60 -17.75 -26.93
CA ASP A 401 -9.76 -18.84 -27.88
C ASP A 401 -10.46 -20.09 -27.30
N THR A 402 -10.39 -20.32 -25.98
CA THR A 402 -11.12 -21.41 -25.29
C THR A 402 -12.64 -21.29 -25.43
N LEU A 403 -13.20 -20.08 -25.32
CA LEU A 403 -14.62 -19.77 -25.50
C LEU A 403 -14.71 -18.52 -26.37
N ASN A 404 -14.72 -18.72 -27.69
CA ASN A 404 -14.65 -17.60 -28.62
C ASN A 404 -15.95 -16.81 -28.61
N MET A 405 -15.90 -15.57 -28.15
CA MET A 405 -17.05 -14.68 -28.10
C MET A 405 -17.35 -14.12 -29.50
N ASN A 406 -18.55 -14.41 -30.01
CA ASN A 406 -19.00 -13.90 -31.30
C ASN A 406 -19.57 -12.47 -31.15
N PRO A 407 -19.55 -11.63 -32.20
CA PRO A 407 -20.17 -10.31 -32.14
C PRO A 407 -21.65 -10.32 -31.73
N THR A 408 -22.35 -11.41 -32.06
CA THR A 408 -23.74 -11.70 -31.65
C THR A 408 -23.94 -11.77 -30.14
N ALA A 409 -22.89 -12.03 -29.37
CA ALA A 409 -22.93 -12.05 -27.91
C ALA A 409 -23.18 -10.66 -27.30
N LEU A 410 -22.83 -9.60 -28.03
CA LEU A 410 -22.98 -8.20 -27.62
C LEU A 410 -24.37 -7.63 -27.93
N TYR A 411 -25.27 -8.43 -28.51
CA TYR A 411 -26.67 -8.03 -28.68
C TYR A 411 -27.39 -8.23 -27.36
N HIS A 412 -27.69 -7.11 -26.71
CA HIS A 412 -28.48 -7.02 -25.49
C HIS A 412 -30.00 -6.90 -25.76
N PHE A 413 -30.39 -6.75 -27.04
CA PHE A 413 -31.76 -6.58 -27.51
C PHE A 413 -31.99 -7.42 -28.78
N ASP A 414 -33.15 -8.09 -28.86
CA ASP A 414 -33.63 -8.84 -30.04
C ASP A 414 -32.58 -9.70 -30.75
N ARG A 415 -31.75 -10.44 -30.00
CA ARG A 415 -30.76 -11.36 -30.59
C ARG A 415 -31.49 -12.34 -31.53
N PRO A 416 -31.12 -12.42 -32.82
CA PRO A 416 -31.77 -13.32 -33.76
C PRO A 416 -31.73 -14.78 -33.28
N LYS A 417 -32.89 -15.46 -33.33
CA LYS A 417 -32.99 -16.88 -32.94
C LYS A 417 -32.07 -17.74 -33.81
N GLY A 418 -31.37 -18.68 -33.19
CA GLY A 418 -30.47 -19.62 -33.87
C GLY A 418 -29.05 -19.10 -34.10
N TYR A 419 -28.71 -17.88 -33.68
CA TYR A 419 -27.34 -17.36 -33.74
C TYR A 419 -26.59 -17.58 -32.43
N SER A 420 -25.43 -18.23 -32.48
CA SER A 420 -24.63 -18.49 -31.28
C SER A 420 -23.91 -17.24 -30.78
N SER A 421 -23.90 -17.03 -29.47
CA SER A 421 -23.10 -15.98 -28.80
C SER A 421 -21.64 -16.41 -28.63
N PHE A 422 -21.39 -17.71 -28.54
CA PHE A 422 -20.05 -18.28 -28.45
C PHE A 422 -19.84 -19.33 -29.53
N SER A 423 -18.59 -19.54 -29.89
CA SER A 423 -18.17 -20.62 -30.78
C SER A 423 -17.11 -21.48 -30.10
N PHE A 424 -17.20 -22.79 -30.35
CA PHE A 424 -16.38 -23.80 -29.71
C PHE A 424 -15.55 -24.52 -30.78
N MET A 425 -14.30 -24.10 -30.96
CA MET A 425 -13.48 -24.52 -32.11
C MET A 425 -12.17 -25.16 -31.67
N TRP A 426 -11.79 -26.27 -32.33
CA TRP A 426 -10.43 -26.80 -32.26
C TRP A 426 -9.46 -25.88 -32.99
N SER A 427 -9.87 -25.23 -34.08
CA SER A 427 -9.04 -24.25 -34.78
C SER A 427 -9.92 -23.13 -35.31
N ILE A 428 -9.77 -21.94 -34.72
CA ILE A 428 -10.54 -20.75 -35.10
C ILE A 428 -10.18 -20.30 -36.51
N ILE A 429 -8.89 -20.25 -36.85
CA ILE A 429 -8.40 -19.80 -38.17
C ILE A 429 -8.90 -20.72 -39.29
N ASN A 430 -8.99 -22.02 -39.03
CA ASN A 430 -9.43 -23.01 -40.02
C ASN A 430 -10.93 -23.35 -39.91
N HIS A 431 -11.67 -22.67 -39.01
CA HIS A 431 -13.09 -22.94 -38.73
C HIS A 431 -13.40 -24.42 -38.42
N ILE A 432 -12.51 -25.11 -37.69
CA ILE A 432 -12.70 -26.51 -37.31
C ILE A 432 -13.45 -26.56 -35.97
N PRO A 433 -14.71 -27.06 -35.93
CA PRO A 433 -15.49 -27.13 -34.70
C PRO A 433 -14.96 -28.22 -33.75
N LEU A 434 -15.24 -28.07 -32.46
CA LEU A 434 -15.04 -29.14 -31.50
C LEU A 434 -16.07 -30.26 -31.68
N SER A 435 -15.70 -31.48 -31.27
CA SER A 435 -16.64 -32.60 -31.22
C SER A 435 -17.71 -32.39 -30.13
N PRO A 436 -18.87 -33.04 -30.24
CA PRO A 436 -19.92 -32.97 -29.22
C PRO A 436 -19.44 -33.40 -27.83
N SER A 437 -18.56 -34.40 -27.76
CA SER A 437 -17.99 -34.89 -26.50
C SER A 437 -17.17 -33.82 -25.78
N GLU A 438 -16.39 -33.01 -26.51
CA GLU A 438 -15.63 -31.91 -25.90
C GLU A 438 -16.54 -30.77 -25.46
N ILE A 439 -17.58 -30.45 -26.22
CA ILE A 439 -18.57 -29.42 -25.82
C ILE A 439 -19.29 -29.82 -24.52
N ILE A 440 -19.73 -31.09 -24.42
CA ILE A 440 -20.35 -31.64 -23.21
C ILE A 440 -19.37 -31.60 -22.03
N ARG A 441 -18.09 -31.95 -22.26
CA ARG A 441 -17.03 -31.89 -21.25
C ARG A 441 -16.84 -30.47 -20.72
N MET A 442 -16.72 -29.49 -21.61
CA MET A 442 -16.62 -28.07 -21.25
C MET A 442 -17.82 -27.62 -20.39
N TRP A 443 -19.05 -27.98 -20.80
CA TRP A 443 -20.25 -27.64 -20.04
C TRP A 443 -20.28 -28.27 -18.65
N SER A 444 -19.85 -29.53 -18.52
CA SER A 444 -19.85 -30.25 -17.24
C SER A 444 -19.03 -29.57 -16.14
N ILE A 445 -18.07 -28.73 -16.53
CA ILE A 445 -17.25 -27.91 -15.65
C ILE A 445 -17.88 -26.52 -15.47
N LEU A 446 -18.22 -25.84 -16.58
CA LEU A 446 -18.80 -24.49 -16.57
C LEU A 446 -20.12 -24.40 -15.78
N LYS A 447 -20.94 -25.45 -15.80
CA LYS A 447 -22.22 -25.45 -15.06
C LYS A 447 -22.07 -25.38 -13.54
N ARG A 448 -20.91 -25.78 -13.01
CA ARG A 448 -20.64 -25.87 -11.56
C ARG A 448 -20.15 -24.56 -10.93
N ILE A 449 -19.85 -23.57 -11.75
CA ILE A 449 -19.36 -22.26 -11.29
C ILE A 449 -20.40 -21.19 -11.59
N ASP A 450 -20.59 -20.27 -10.65
CA ASP A 450 -21.55 -19.18 -10.81
C ASP A 450 -20.81 -17.91 -11.23
N PHE A 451 -21.19 -17.40 -12.40
CA PHE A 451 -20.63 -16.19 -12.98
C PHE A 451 -21.75 -15.37 -13.63
N ASP A 452 -21.66 -14.06 -13.44
CA ASP A 452 -22.62 -13.07 -13.95
C ASP A 452 -22.01 -12.18 -15.05
N THR A 453 -20.70 -12.30 -15.27
CA THR A 453 -19.92 -11.46 -16.16
C THR A 453 -18.91 -12.28 -16.95
N ILE A 454 -18.78 -12.00 -18.25
CA ILE A 454 -17.76 -12.58 -19.12
C ILE A 454 -16.94 -11.47 -19.78
N TYR A 455 -15.61 -11.59 -19.74
CA TYR A 455 -14.64 -10.77 -20.44
C TYR A 455 -14.00 -11.56 -21.58
N GLY A 456 -14.18 -11.11 -22.82
CA GLY A 456 -13.57 -11.69 -24.02
C GLY A 456 -12.17 -11.14 -24.31
N GLY A 457 -11.28 -12.00 -24.80
CA GLY A 457 -9.87 -11.70 -25.03
C GLY A 457 -9.52 -11.01 -26.35
N TRP A 458 -10.48 -10.80 -27.26
CA TRP A 458 -10.20 -10.32 -28.62
C TRP A 458 -10.80 -8.94 -28.89
N GLN A 459 -9.99 -7.89 -28.92
CA GLN A 459 -10.43 -6.58 -29.41
C GLN A 459 -10.39 -6.54 -30.94
N LEU A 460 -11.54 -6.76 -31.61
CA LEU A 460 -11.64 -6.60 -33.08
C LEU A 460 -11.46 -5.13 -33.52
N ASN A 461 -11.69 -4.17 -32.63
CA ASN A 461 -11.29 -2.77 -32.79
C ASN A 461 -11.21 -2.06 -31.41
N ALA A 462 -10.50 -0.92 -31.34
CA ALA A 462 -10.25 -0.16 -30.11
C ALA A 462 -11.50 0.45 -29.44
N LYS A 463 -12.70 0.32 -30.03
CA LYS A 463 -13.95 0.90 -29.52
C LYS A 463 -14.95 -0.14 -28.99
N THR A 464 -14.72 -1.43 -29.22
CA THR A 464 -15.68 -2.48 -28.85
C THR A 464 -15.20 -3.21 -27.60
N ARG A 465 -15.91 -3.04 -26.49
CA ARG A 465 -15.68 -3.81 -25.25
C ARG A 465 -16.32 -5.19 -25.43
N GLN A 466 -15.54 -6.27 -25.38
CA GLN A 466 -16.06 -7.65 -25.35
C GLN A 466 -16.42 -8.03 -23.91
N ILE A 467 -17.43 -7.36 -23.35
CA ILE A 467 -17.89 -7.61 -21.99
C ILE A 467 -19.39 -7.87 -22.07
N ILE A 468 -19.85 -8.92 -21.38
CA ILE A 468 -21.27 -9.23 -21.26
C ILE A 468 -21.56 -9.42 -19.77
N ARG A 469 -22.62 -8.78 -19.29
CA ARG A 469 -23.05 -8.84 -17.88
C ARG A 469 -24.54 -9.17 -17.82
N ASP A 470 -24.93 -9.96 -16.83
CA ASP A 470 -26.35 -10.18 -16.53
C ASP A 470 -27.07 -8.84 -16.27
N SER A 471 -26.41 -7.91 -15.60
CA SER A 471 -26.95 -6.56 -15.31
C SER A 471 -27.20 -5.69 -16.54
N GLU A 472 -26.62 -6.03 -17.70
CA GLU A 472 -26.75 -5.27 -18.95
C GLU A 472 -27.77 -5.90 -19.92
N MET A 473 -28.43 -6.98 -19.49
CA MET A 473 -29.47 -7.65 -20.28
C MET A 473 -30.80 -6.90 -20.19
N ASP A 474 -31.56 -6.90 -21.29
CA ASP A 474 -32.86 -6.22 -21.28
C ASP A 474 -33.91 -6.95 -20.42
N ALA A 475 -35.01 -6.26 -20.14
CA ALA A 475 -36.10 -6.80 -19.33
C ALA A 475 -36.77 -8.04 -19.94
N GLY A 476 -36.66 -8.27 -21.26
CA GLY A 476 -37.15 -9.47 -21.94
C GLY A 476 -36.23 -10.67 -21.72
N GLU A 477 -34.92 -10.50 -21.87
CA GLU A 477 -33.91 -11.52 -21.55
C GLU A 477 -33.90 -11.88 -20.07
N ILE A 478 -34.03 -10.91 -19.17
CA ILE A 478 -34.13 -11.14 -17.72
C ILE A 478 -35.38 -11.96 -17.37
N ARG A 479 -36.55 -11.63 -17.94
CA ARG A 479 -37.80 -12.38 -17.71
C ARG A 479 -37.74 -13.83 -18.23
N GLU A 480 -36.94 -14.09 -19.24
CA GLU A 480 -36.74 -15.42 -19.83
C GLU A 480 -35.55 -16.18 -19.21
N GLY A 481 -34.89 -15.63 -18.18
CA GLY A 481 -33.76 -16.28 -17.50
C GLY A 481 -32.50 -16.42 -18.37
N ARG A 482 -32.34 -15.59 -19.39
CA ARG A 482 -31.27 -15.70 -20.41
C ARG A 482 -29.93 -15.11 -19.97
N THR A 483 -29.43 -15.52 -18.81
CA THR A 483 -28.14 -15.07 -18.23
C THR A 483 -26.93 -15.27 -19.16
N VAL A 484 -25.77 -14.70 -18.80
CA VAL A 484 -24.50 -14.90 -19.52
C VAL A 484 -24.15 -16.39 -19.61
N LYS A 485 -24.46 -17.14 -18.54
CA LYS A 485 -24.30 -18.60 -18.47
C LYS A 485 -25.27 -19.32 -19.42
N PHE A 486 -26.51 -18.86 -19.51
CA PHE A 486 -27.46 -19.34 -20.53
C PHE A 486 -26.96 -19.10 -21.94
N LYS A 487 -26.38 -17.93 -22.25
CA LYS A 487 -25.87 -17.63 -23.61
C LYS A 487 -24.75 -18.58 -24.02
N ILE A 488 -23.91 -19.07 -23.09
CA ILE A 488 -22.95 -20.15 -23.37
C ILE A 488 -23.67 -21.45 -23.68
N LEU A 489 -24.59 -21.89 -22.82
CA LEU A 489 -25.33 -23.14 -22.99
C LEU A 489 -26.10 -23.18 -24.31
N ASP A 490 -26.84 -22.11 -24.60
CA ASP A 490 -27.60 -21.96 -25.84
C ASP A 490 -26.69 -22.06 -27.07
N SER A 491 -25.50 -21.44 -27.01
CA SER A 491 -24.50 -21.54 -28.09
C SER A 491 -23.98 -22.96 -28.29
N MET A 492 -23.76 -23.70 -27.21
CA MET A 492 -23.35 -25.12 -27.26
C MET A 492 -24.43 -25.96 -27.94
N CYS A 493 -25.69 -25.78 -27.53
CA CYS A 493 -26.85 -26.46 -28.10
C CYS A 493 -27.05 -26.12 -29.59
N ILE A 494 -26.88 -24.85 -29.98
CA ILE A 494 -26.95 -24.42 -31.38
C ILE A 494 -25.87 -25.11 -32.21
N GLN A 495 -24.61 -25.12 -31.74
CA GLN A 495 -23.51 -25.75 -32.47
C GLN A 495 -23.69 -27.27 -32.58
N MET A 496 -24.12 -27.95 -31.52
CA MET A 496 -24.37 -29.39 -31.54
C MET A 496 -25.48 -29.78 -32.53
N ARG A 497 -26.57 -29.03 -32.57
CA ARG A 497 -27.64 -29.23 -33.58
C ARG A 497 -27.13 -28.98 -34.99
N ALA A 498 -26.33 -27.94 -35.20
CA ALA A 498 -25.72 -27.66 -36.50
C ALA A 498 -24.77 -28.78 -36.97
N MET A 499 -24.19 -29.55 -36.05
CA MET A 499 -23.40 -30.74 -36.34
C MET A 499 -24.25 -32.01 -36.55
N GLY A 500 -25.57 -31.93 -36.47
CA GLY A 500 -26.49 -33.06 -36.70
C GLY A 500 -26.78 -33.90 -35.45
N HIS A 501 -26.57 -33.36 -34.25
CA HIS A 501 -26.86 -34.06 -32.99
C HIS A 501 -28.13 -33.51 -32.32
N ASP A 502 -29.02 -34.43 -31.93
CA ASP A 502 -30.16 -34.11 -31.06
C ASP A 502 -29.69 -33.91 -29.62
N ILE A 503 -30.24 -32.91 -28.94
CA ILE A 503 -29.94 -32.63 -27.54
C ILE A 503 -30.80 -33.56 -26.67
N THR A 504 -30.18 -34.52 -26.02
CA THR A 504 -30.86 -35.47 -25.12
C THR A 504 -30.57 -35.14 -23.65
N PRO A 505 -31.45 -35.51 -22.71
CA PRO A 505 -31.23 -35.25 -21.28
C PRO A 505 -29.91 -35.83 -20.74
N GLU A 506 -29.47 -36.97 -21.28
CA GLU A 506 -28.24 -37.66 -20.85
C GLU A 506 -26.98 -36.83 -21.12
N MET A 507 -27.04 -35.84 -22.01
CA MET A 507 -25.93 -34.92 -22.30
C MET A 507 -25.72 -33.89 -21.19
N GLY A 508 -26.68 -33.71 -20.27
CA GLY A 508 -26.56 -32.81 -19.12
C GLY A 508 -26.38 -31.33 -19.48
N LEU A 509 -26.87 -30.93 -20.66
CA LEU A 509 -26.88 -29.56 -21.21
C LEU A 509 -28.09 -28.78 -20.69
N GLU A 510 -28.18 -28.66 -19.38
CA GLU A 510 -29.17 -27.89 -18.64
C GLU A 510 -28.47 -26.90 -17.69
N LEU A 511 -29.18 -25.82 -17.33
CA LEU A 511 -28.69 -24.76 -16.45
C LEU A 511 -28.56 -25.21 -14.99
#